data_AF-A0A925Z893-F1
#
_entry.id   AF-A0A925Z893-F1
#
_cell.length_a   1.000
_cell.length_b   1.000
_cell.length_c   1.000
_cell.angle_alpha   90.00
_cell.angle_beta   90.00
_cell.angle_gamma   90.00
#
_symmetry.space_group_name_H-M   'P 1'
#
loop_
_entity.id
_entity.type
_entity.pdbx_description
1 polymer ?
#
loop_
_entity_poly.entity_id
_entity_poly.type
_entity_poly.pdbx_seq_one_letter_code
_entity_poly.pdbx_strand_id
1 'polypeptide(L)'
;AALDARISQAARIAPVGLKTRLHGDLHLQQVLIVQDDFLIIDFEGEPQRTLDERRAKHSALRDVAGMLRSFDYVRHTALQQSAQGAVEYERLAPVARQWERRMRQVFVDAYREVAVAGRLYASAAAFDAARPLLDLFELEKALYELRYEIDNRPDWVGVPLAGIAELAAVAT
;
A
#
# COMPACT_ATOMS: atom_id res chain seq x y z
N ALA A 1 -18.83 -0.57 -11.17
CA ALA A 1 -19.72 -0.04 -10.11
C ALA A 1 -18.94 0.46 -8.89
N ALA A 2 -18.30 -0.41 -8.09
CA ALA A 2 -17.57 0.02 -6.89
C ALA A 2 -16.30 0.83 -7.21
N LEU A 3 -15.51 0.40 -8.19
CA LEU A 3 -14.33 1.14 -8.64
C LEU A 3 -14.70 2.53 -9.20
N ASP A 4 -15.73 2.60 -10.04
CA ASP A 4 -16.23 3.87 -10.58
C ASP A 4 -16.68 4.83 -9.47
N ALA A 5 -17.30 4.30 -8.42
CA ALA A 5 -17.68 5.08 -7.24
C ALA A 5 -16.46 5.63 -6.50
N ARG A 6 -15.40 4.82 -6.29
CA ARG A 6 -14.15 5.27 -5.65
C ARG A 6 -13.44 6.33 -6.50
N ILE A 7 -13.34 6.13 -7.81
CA ILE A 7 -12.77 7.11 -8.75
C ILE A 7 -13.58 8.42 -8.69
N SER A 8 -14.91 8.33 -8.74
CA SER A 8 -15.80 9.49 -8.67
C SER A 8 -15.68 10.24 -7.33
N GLN A 9 -15.50 9.51 -6.23
CA GLN A 9 -15.25 10.08 -4.91
C GLN A 9 -13.90 10.82 -4.87
N ALA A 10 -12.84 10.17 -5.37
CA ALA A 10 -11.50 10.76 -5.40
C ALA A 10 -11.42 12.01 -6.28
N ALA A 11 -12.14 12.03 -7.41
CA ALA A 11 -12.20 13.19 -8.30
C ALA A 11 -12.82 14.44 -7.64
N ARG A 12 -13.56 14.28 -6.55
CA ARG A 12 -14.17 15.37 -5.77
C ARG A 12 -13.30 15.85 -4.60
N ILE A 13 -12.19 15.17 -4.32
CA ILE A 13 -11.27 15.56 -3.26
C ILE A 13 -10.58 16.85 -3.69
N ALA A 14 -10.84 17.93 -2.96
CA ALA A 14 -10.11 19.17 -3.15
C ALA A 14 -8.60 18.93 -2.92
N PRO A 15 -7.70 19.64 -3.60
CA PRO A 15 -6.27 19.52 -3.34
C PRO A 15 -5.96 19.78 -1.86
N VAL A 16 -5.65 18.71 -1.13
CA VAL A 16 -5.32 18.73 0.29
C VAL A 16 -3.93 18.15 0.49
N GLY A 17 -3.09 18.92 1.19
CA GLY A 17 -1.69 18.59 1.44
C GLY A 17 -0.73 18.98 0.30
N LEU A 18 0.54 18.62 0.47
CA LEU A 18 1.61 18.99 -0.46
C LEU A 18 2.05 17.79 -1.31
N LYS A 19 2.58 18.08 -2.51
CA LYS A 19 3.33 17.10 -3.30
C LYS A 19 4.81 17.15 -2.91
N THR A 20 5.39 15.99 -2.60
CA THR A 20 6.80 15.83 -2.22
C THR A 20 7.53 14.96 -3.24
N ARG A 21 8.86 14.93 -3.16
CA ARG A 21 9.61 13.80 -3.73
C ARG A 21 9.30 12.57 -2.89
N LEU A 22 9.20 11.44 -3.55
CA LEU A 22 8.86 10.16 -2.93
C LEU A 22 10.10 9.27 -2.89
N HIS A 23 10.02 8.21 -2.09
CA HIS A 23 10.85 7.03 -2.31
C HIS A 23 10.48 6.37 -3.63
N GLY A 24 9.17 6.28 -3.93
CA GLY A 24 8.68 5.81 -5.23
C GLY A 24 8.71 4.29 -5.42
N ASP A 25 9.18 3.53 -4.41
CA ASP A 25 9.05 2.07 -4.32
C ASP A 25 9.17 1.62 -2.84
N LEU A 26 8.48 2.31 -1.92
CA LEU A 26 8.58 2.01 -0.50
C LEU A 26 7.82 0.73 -0.14
N HIS A 27 8.52 -0.24 0.44
CA HIS A 27 7.97 -1.47 1.02
C HIS A 27 8.88 -2.01 2.12
N LEU A 28 8.49 -3.08 2.84
CA LEU A 28 9.22 -3.58 4.01
C LEU A 28 10.65 -4.03 3.73
N GLN A 29 10.99 -4.44 2.50
CA GLN A 29 12.38 -4.81 2.19
C GLN A 29 13.30 -3.59 2.08
N GLN A 30 12.73 -2.39 1.91
CA GLN A 30 13.45 -1.12 1.87
C GLN A 30 13.57 -0.45 3.24
N VAL A 31 13.16 -1.15 4.30
CA VAL A 31 13.23 -0.67 5.68
C VAL A 31 14.12 -1.62 6.49
N LEU A 32 15.23 -1.09 6.99
CA LEU A 32 16.15 -1.80 7.85
C LEU A 32 15.98 -1.33 9.29
N ILE A 33 16.06 -2.27 10.25
CA ILE A 33 16.12 -1.94 11.68
C ILE A 33 17.59 -1.79 12.05
N VAL A 34 17.96 -0.61 12.53
CA VAL A 34 19.32 -0.30 12.98
C VAL A 34 19.25 0.21 14.41
N GLN A 35 19.69 -0.63 15.36
CA GLN A 35 19.55 -0.37 16.79
C GLN A 35 18.07 -0.11 17.16
N ASP A 36 17.76 1.09 17.63
CA ASP A 36 16.44 1.52 18.07
C ASP A 36 15.71 2.39 17.03
N ASP A 37 16.17 2.42 15.77
CA ASP A 37 15.59 3.24 14.70
C ASP A 37 15.49 2.48 13.35
N PHE A 38 14.85 3.11 12.37
CA PHE A 38 14.67 2.61 11.02
C PHE A 38 15.54 3.38 10.02
N LEU A 39 16.23 2.64 9.15
CA LEU A 39 16.87 3.17 7.96
C LEU A 39 16.03 2.81 6.73
N ILE A 40 15.67 3.83 5.95
CA ILE A 40 15.04 3.65 4.64
C ILE A 40 16.12 3.70 3.58
N ILE A 41 16.13 2.72 2.67
CA ILE A 41 17.14 2.56 1.62
C ILE A 41 16.51 2.65 0.22
N ASP A 42 17.32 2.56 -0.84
CA ASP A 42 16.88 2.36 -2.22
C ASP A 42 15.88 3.39 -2.79
N PHE A 43 16.27 4.66 -2.78
CA PHE A 43 15.49 5.78 -3.34
C PHE A 43 15.52 5.85 -4.89
N GLU A 44 15.79 4.74 -5.58
CA GLU A 44 15.78 4.71 -7.05
C GLU A 44 14.37 4.78 -7.63
N GLY A 45 13.35 4.40 -6.87
CA GLY A 45 11.95 4.31 -7.30
C GLY A 45 11.68 3.14 -8.26
N GLU A 46 10.42 2.96 -8.66
CA GLU A 46 10.01 1.82 -9.51
C GLU A 46 10.84 1.70 -10.82
N PRO A 47 11.56 0.58 -11.05
CA PRO A 47 12.47 0.43 -12.18
C PRO A 47 11.82 0.55 -13.56
N GLN A 48 10.53 0.18 -13.68
CA GLN A 48 9.79 0.25 -14.94
C GLN A 48 9.34 1.68 -15.29
N ARG A 49 9.54 2.66 -14.38
CA ARG A 49 9.23 4.07 -14.64
C ARG A 49 10.44 4.81 -15.22
N THR A 50 10.16 5.77 -16.10
CA THR A 50 11.18 6.68 -16.65
C THR A 50 11.81 7.53 -15.54
N LEU A 51 13.02 8.06 -15.78
CA LEU A 51 13.69 8.92 -14.81
C LEU A 51 12.89 10.20 -14.47
N ASP A 52 12.15 10.74 -15.44
CA ASP A 52 11.32 11.92 -15.21
C ASP A 52 10.13 11.60 -14.31
N GLU A 53 9.47 10.44 -14.53
CA GLU A 53 8.39 9.97 -13.65
C GLU A 53 8.90 9.69 -12.23
N ARG A 54 10.07 9.07 -12.08
CA ARG A 54 10.67 8.79 -10.77
C ARG A 54 11.06 10.06 -10.00
N ARG A 55 11.44 11.14 -10.70
CA ARG A 55 11.81 12.43 -10.08
C ARG A 55 10.62 13.37 -9.86
N ALA A 56 9.45 13.04 -10.40
CA ALA A 56 8.25 13.85 -10.26
C ALA A 56 7.79 13.94 -8.80
N LYS A 57 7.22 15.09 -8.41
CA LYS A 57 6.61 15.23 -7.09
C LYS A 57 5.19 14.69 -7.11
N HIS A 58 4.82 13.94 -6.08
CA HIS A 58 3.47 13.38 -5.94
C HIS A 58 2.98 13.45 -4.48
N SER A 59 1.72 13.07 -4.26
CA SER A 59 1.19 12.79 -2.93
C SER A 59 2.02 11.68 -2.25
N ALA A 60 2.41 11.91 -1.00
CA ALA A 60 3.14 10.94 -0.19
C ALA A 60 2.32 9.69 0.14
N LEU A 61 0.99 9.73 -0.05
CA LEU A 61 0.12 8.57 0.08
C LEU A 61 0.45 7.45 -0.91
N ARG A 62 1.23 7.72 -1.98
CA ARG A 62 1.76 6.65 -2.85
C ARG A 62 2.76 5.75 -2.14
N ASP A 63 3.69 6.33 -1.37
CA ASP A 63 4.63 5.54 -0.59
C ASP A 63 3.92 4.81 0.56
N VAL A 64 2.91 5.45 1.17
CA VAL A 64 2.04 4.81 2.16
C VAL A 64 1.32 3.60 1.55
N ALA A 65 0.73 3.75 0.36
CA ALA A 65 0.10 2.64 -0.36
C ALA A 65 1.06 1.49 -0.64
N GLY A 66 2.31 1.77 -1.03
CA GLY A 66 3.36 0.75 -1.19
C GLY A 66 3.61 -0.05 0.09
N MET A 67 3.68 0.62 1.23
CA MET A 67 3.83 -0.07 2.53
C MET A 67 2.58 -0.89 2.90
N LEU A 68 1.38 -0.38 2.63
CA LEU A 68 0.13 -1.12 2.88
C LEU A 68 0.03 -2.39 2.02
N ARG A 69 0.42 -2.30 0.74
CA ARG A 69 0.59 -3.48 -0.13
C ARG A 69 1.62 -4.44 0.45
N SER A 70 2.73 -3.95 0.99
CA SER A 70 3.74 -4.79 1.62
C SER A 70 3.20 -5.59 2.81
N PHE A 71 2.31 -5.03 3.63
CA PHE A 71 1.64 -5.79 4.70
C PHE A 71 0.69 -6.86 4.15
N ASP A 72 0.01 -6.59 3.05
CA ASP A 72 -0.81 -7.59 2.37
C ASP A 72 0.02 -8.75 1.81
N TYR A 73 1.21 -8.48 1.26
CA TYR A 73 2.14 -9.56 0.90
C TYR A 73 2.55 -10.38 2.12
N VAL A 74 2.90 -9.75 3.24
CA VAL A 74 3.26 -10.46 4.47
C VAL A 74 2.10 -11.35 4.94
N ARG A 75 0.86 -10.86 4.91
CA ARG A 75 -0.35 -11.64 5.22
C ARG A 75 -0.39 -12.93 4.39
N HIS A 76 -0.24 -12.83 3.08
CA HIS A 76 -0.33 -13.97 2.17
C HIS A 76 0.85 -14.93 2.35
N THR A 77 2.08 -14.42 2.41
CA THR A 77 3.28 -15.24 2.60
C THR A 77 3.25 -15.97 3.93
N ALA A 78 2.86 -15.31 5.02
CA ALA A 78 2.74 -15.93 6.33
C ALA A 78 1.69 -17.05 6.34
N LEU A 79 0.54 -16.85 5.67
CA LEU A 79 -0.48 -17.90 5.53
C LEU A 79 0.02 -19.09 4.73
N GLN A 80 0.67 -18.85 3.58
CA GLN A 80 1.22 -19.91 2.74
C GLN A 80 2.29 -20.73 3.47
N GLN A 81 3.13 -20.09 4.28
CA GLN A 81 4.19 -20.76 5.04
C GLN A 81 3.68 -21.48 6.29
N SER A 82 2.61 -20.97 6.91
CA SER A 82 2.11 -21.49 8.19
C SER A 82 1.03 -22.56 8.04
N ALA A 83 0.27 -22.56 6.95
CA ALA A 83 -0.86 -23.47 6.78
C ALA A 83 -0.46 -24.78 6.09
N GLN A 84 -0.65 -25.91 6.77
CA GLN A 84 -0.49 -27.24 6.20
C GLN A 84 -1.84 -27.76 5.66
N GLY A 85 -2.17 -27.32 4.44
CA GLY A 85 -3.40 -27.71 3.75
C GLY A 85 -4.62 -26.84 4.08
N ALA A 86 -5.76 -27.18 3.46
CA ALA A 86 -6.94 -26.31 3.42
C ALA A 86 -7.56 -26.01 4.79
N VAL A 87 -7.65 -27.01 5.68
CA VAL A 87 -8.25 -26.85 7.01
C VAL A 87 -7.50 -25.84 7.86
N GLU A 88 -6.17 -25.91 7.85
CA GLU A 88 -5.36 -24.95 8.59
C GLU A 88 -5.37 -23.57 7.94
N TYR A 89 -5.39 -23.52 6.61
CA TYR A 89 -5.54 -22.27 5.87
C TYR A 89 -6.83 -21.54 6.27
N GLU A 90 -7.97 -22.22 6.26
CA GLU A 90 -9.26 -21.66 6.67
C GLU A 90 -9.25 -21.17 8.13
N ARG A 91 -8.58 -21.90 9.01
CA ARG A 91 -8.42 -21.54 10.43
C ARG A 91 -7.54 -20.29 10.62
N LEU A 92 -6.44 -20.18 9.88
CA LEU A 92 -5.44 -19.11 10.03
C LEU A 92 -5.81 -17.84 9.25
N ALA A 93 -6.53 -17.95 8.14
CA ALA A 93 -6.87 -16.82 7.29
C ALA A 93 -7.56 -15.65 8.03
N PRO A 94 -8.54 -15.88 8.94
CA PRO A 94 -9.12 -14.79 9.73
C PRO A 94 -8.11 -14.08 10.63
N VAL A 95 -7.17 -14.83 11.22
CA VAL A 95 -6.14 -14.29 12.12
C VAL A 95 -5.15 -13.43 11.35
N ALA A 96 -4.67 -13.92 10.20
CA ALA A 96 -3.78 -13.16 9.33
C ALA A 96 -4.44 -11.87 8.80
N ARG A 97 -5.73 -11.94 8.42
CA ARG A 97 -6.51 -10.74 8.06
C ARG A 97 -6.65 -9.76 9.23
N GLN A 98 -6.84 -10.24 10.45
CA GLN A 98 -6.91 -9.38 11.63
C GLN A 98 -5.57 -8.68 11.89
N TRP A 99 -4.46 -9.41 11.74
CA TRP A 99 -3.11 -8.85 11.85
C TRP A 99 -2.87 -7.76 10.81
N GLU A 100 -3.16 -8.02 9.54
CA GLU A 100 -2.96 -7.06 8.44
C GLU A 100 -3.78 -5.79 8.66
N ARG A 101 -5.09 -5.91 8.97
CA ARG A 101 -5.92 -4.75 9.32
C ARG A 101 -5.34 -3.94 10.47
N ARG A 102 -4.84 -4.60 11.51
CA ARG A 102 -4.26 -3.92 12.67
C ARG A 102 -2.99 -3.17 12.30
N MET A 103 -2.10 -3.78 11.53
CA MET A 103 -0.86 -3.15 11.07
C MET A 103 -1.13 -1.94 10.20
N ARG A 104 -2.08 -2.05 9.26
CA ARG A 104 -2.50 -0.95 8.40
C ARG A 104 -3.06 0.22 9.19
N GLN A 105 -3.95 -0.06 10.15
CA GLN A 105 -4.53 0.97 10.99
C GLN A 105 -3.44 1.70 11.80
N VAL A 106 -2.57 0.95 12.49
CA VAL A 106 -1.49 1.54 13.31
C VAL A 106 -0.54 2.37 12.44
N PHE A 107 -0.16 1.85 11.27
CA PHE A 107 0.76 2.55 10.36
C PHE A 107 0.15 3.86 9.83
N VAL A 108 -1.11 3.83 9.37
CA VAL A 108 -1.79 5.01 8.84
C VAL A 108 -2.04 6.05 9.93
N ASP A 109 -2.41 5.62 11.14
CA ASP A 109 -2.64 6.52 12.28
C ASP A 109 -1.34 7.23 12.68
N ALA A 110 -0.24 6.47 12.84
CA ALA A 110 1.07 7.03 13.15
C ALA A 110 1.56 7.97 12.03
N TYR A 111 1.38 7.58 10.77
CA TYR A 111 1.74 8.42 9.63
C TYR A 111 0.95 9.73 9.63
N ARG A 112 -0.36 9.68 9.91
CA ARG A 112 -1.23 10.85 9.98
C ARG A 112 -0.76 11.84 11.05
N GLU A 113 -0.41 11.37 12.24
CA GLU A 113 0.09 12.21 13.33
C GLU A 113 1.36 12.97 12.90
N VAL A 114 2.35 12.25 12.36
CA VAL A 114 3.62 12.83 11.92
C VAL A 114 3.44 13.74 10.70
N ALA A 115 2.61 13.37 9.74
CA ALA A 115 2.37 14.15 8.53
C ALA A 115 1.67 15.49 8.83
N VAL A 116 0.77 15.51 9.81
CA VAL A 116 0.13 16.76 10.28
C VAL A 116 1.12 17.61 11.07
N ALA A 117 1.86 17.01 12.01
CA ALA A 117 2.89 17.72 12.79
C ALA A 117 3.97 18.33 11.87
N GLY A 118 4.37 17.60 10.83
CA GLY A 118 5.31 18.02 9.79
C GLY A 118 4.71 18.94 8.72
N ARG A 119 3.43 19.35 8.85
CA ARG A 119 2.72 20.25 7.94
C ARG A 119 2.62 19.78 6.49
N LEU A 120 2.78 18.47 6.25
CA LEU A 120 2.45 17.86 4.96
C LEU A 120 0.94 17.98 4.68
N TYR A 121 0.13 17.92 5.75
CA TYR A 121 -1.29 18.24 5.77
C TYR A 121 -1.55 19.33 6.80
N ALA A 122 -2.48 20.26 6.49
CA ALA A 122 -2.79 21.38 7.37
C ALA A 122 -3.51 20.96 8.67
N SER A 123 -4.19 19.82 8.65
CA SER A 123 -4.89 19.27 9.82
C SER A 123 -5.16 17.77 9.65
N ALA A 124 -5.50 17.16 10.78
CA ALA A 124 -6.18 15.88 10.89
C ALA A 124 -7.29 15.68 9.83
N ALA A 125 -8.23 16.64 9.74
CA ALA A 125 -9.34 16.58 8.81
C ALA A 125 -8.88 16.70 7.34
N ALA A 126 -7.82 17.45 7.06
CA ALA A 126 -7.25 17.54 5.71
C ALA A 126 -6.61 16.22 5.26
N PHE A 127 -5.93 15.50 6.17
CA PHE A 127 -5.45 14.15 5.90
C PHE A 127 -6.62 13.19 5.65
N ASP A 128 -7.65 13.23 6.51
CA ASP A 128 -8.80 12.33 6.39
C ASP A 128 -9.58 12.55 5.08
N ALA A 129 -9.62 13.79 4.58
CA ALA A 129 -10.17 14.12 3.27
C ALA A 129 -9.33 13.55 2.11
N ALA A 130 -8.01 13.45 2.26
CA ALA A 130 -7.11 12.82 1.28
C ALA A 130 -7.12 11.29 1.33
N ARG A 131 -7.46 10.71 2.49
CA ARG A 131 -7.35 9.28 2.78
C ARG A 131 -7.99 8.36 1.73
N PRO A 132 -9.15 8.67 1.11
CA PRO A 132 -9.71 7.82 0.04
C PRO A 132 -8.83 7.68 -1.20
N LEU A 133 -7.81 8.53 -1.38
CA LEU A 133 -6.81 8.36 -2.43
C LEU A 133 -5.92 7.12 -2.20
N LEU A 134 -5.79 6.63 -0.97
CA LEU A 134 -5.01 5.42 -0.67
C LEU A 134 -5.54 4.23 -1.45
N ASP A 135 -6.86 4.03 -1.51
CA ASP A 135 -7.46 2.91 -2.25
C ASP A 135 -7.06 2.93 -3.73
N LEU A 136 -6.97 4.12 -4.33
CA LEU A 136 -6.58 4.27 -5.74
C LEU A 136 -5.08 4.06 -5.95
N PHE A 137 -4.23 4.54 -5.03
CA PHE A 137 -2.80 4.31 -5.11
C PHE A 137 -2.43 2.86 -4.84
N GLU A 138 -3.14 2.18 -3.92
CA GLU A 138 -2.99 0.75 -3.70
C GLU A 138 -3.43 -0.06 -4.91
N LEU A 139 -4.52 0.34 -5.57
CA LEU A 139 -4.95 -0.29 -6.82
C LEU A 139 -3.92 -0.11 -7.93
N GLU A 140 -3.39 1.11 -8.11
CA GLU A 140 -2.33 1.37 -9.08
C GLU A 140 -1.10 0.50 -8.81
N LYS A 141 -0.67 0.41 -7.55
CA LYS A 141 0.46 -0.43 -7.14
C LYS A 141 0.17 -1.91 -7.35
N ALA A 142 -1.03 -2.39 -7.02
CA ALA A 142 -1.42 -3.78 -7.23
C ALA A 142 -1.47 -4.17 -8.72
N LEU A 143 -1.87 -3.26 -9.60
CA LEU A 143 -1.82 -3.47 -11.06
C LEU A 143 -0.38 -3.50 -11.59
N TYR A 144 0.50 -2.64 -11.05
CA TYR A 144 1.92 -2.67 -11.34
C TYR A 144 2.55 -4.01 -10.91
N GLU A 145 2.26 -4.43 -9.67
CA GLU A 145 2.70 -5.70 -9.10
C GLU A 145 2.19 -6.88 -9.94
N LEU A 146 0.91 -6.90 -10.33
CA LEU A 146 0.35 -7.96 -11.17
C LEU A 146 1.17 -8.17 -12.45
N ARG A 147 1.48 -7.08 -13.16
CA ARG A 147 2.33 -7.16 -14.36
C ARG A 147 3.70 -7.72 -14.03
N TYR A 148 4.32 -7.22 -12.96
CA TYR A 148 5.64 -7.68 -12.54
C TYR A 148 5.65 -9.17 -12.16
N GLU A 149 4.67 -9.65 -11.39
CA GLU A 149 4.59 -11.04 -10.96
C GLU A 149 4.32 -12.00 -12.12
N ILE A 150 3.48 -11.60 -13.09
CA ILE A 150 3.25 -12.40 -14.32
C ILE A 150 4.57 -12.66 -15.05
N ASP A 151 5.42 -11.63 -15.15
CA ASP A 151 6.66 -11.72 -15.93
C ASP A 151 7.82 -12.39 -15.16
N ASN A 152 7.83 -12.31 -13.82
CA ASN A 152 9.00 -12.67 -13.01
C ASN A 152 8.76 -13.78 -11.98
N ARG A 153 7.55 -13.89 -11.41
CA ARG A 153 7.22 -14.86 -10.36
C ARG A 153 5.76 -15.33 -10.47
N PRO A 154 5.40 -16.14 -11.48
CA PRO A 154 4.02 -16.51 -11.76
C PRO A 154 3.26 -17.11 -10.57
N ASP A 155 3.96 -17.84 -9.68
CA ASP A 155 3.37 -18.42 -8.47
C ASP A 155 2.84 -17.38 -7.48
N TRP A 156 3.28 -16.12 -7.59
CA TRP A 156 2.89 -15.01 -6.71
C TRP A 156 1.72 -14.19 -7.24
N VAL A 157 1.26 -14.43 -8.48
CA VAL A 157 0.18 -13.69 -9.14
C VAL A 157 -1.12 -13.67 -8.32
N GLY A 158 -1.36 -14.70 -7.51
CA GLY A 158 -2.53 -14.77 -6.63
C GLY A 158 -2.62 -13.60 -5.64
N VAL A 159 -1.48 -13.06 -5.17
CA VAL A 159 -1.42 -11.98 -4.19
C VAL A 159 -1.94 -10.65 -4.76
N PRO A 160 -1.40 -10.09 -5.86
CA PRO A 160 -1.94 -8.86 -6.44
C PRO A 160 -3.36 -9.05 -6.98
N LEU A 161 -3.74 -10.23 -7.48
CA LEU A 161 -5.12 -10.49 -7.91
C LEU A 161 -6.12 -10.42 -6.75
N ALA A 162 -5.80 -11.04 -5.61
CA ALA A 162 -6.64 -10.97 -4.41
C ALA A 162 -6.79 -9.51 -3.94
N GLY A 163 -5.67 -8.76 -3.89
CA GLY A 163 -5.69 -7.34 -3.54
C GLY A 163 -6.56 -6.49 -4.49
N ILE A 164 -6.44 -6.71 -5.80
CA ILE A 164 -7.28 -6.03 -6.80
C ILE A 164 -8.76 -6.37 -6.60
N ALA A 165 -9.09 -7.65 -6.37
CA ALA A 165 -10.47 -8.08 -6.16
C ALA A 165 -11.08 -7.42 -4.90
N GLU A 166 -10.34 -7.41 -3.78
CA GLU A 166 -10.73 -6.74 -2.54
C GLU A 166 -10.97 -5.24 -2.76
N LEU A 167 -10.05 -4.54 -3.44
CA LEU A 167 -10.16 -3.10 -3.73
C LEU A 167 -11.31 -2.78 -4.68
N ALA A 168 -11.50 -3.62 -5.71
CA ALA A 168 -12.59 -3.50 -6.67
C ALA A 168 -13.95 -3.93 -6.09
N ALA A 169 -13.98 -4.45 -4.86
CA ALA A 169 -15.16 -5.06 -4.23
C ALA A 169 -15.80 -6.14 -5.12
N VAL A 170 -14.95 -6.86 -5.87
CA VAL A 170 -15.35 -8.05 -6.61
C VAL A 170 -15.34 -9.18 -5.59
N ALA A 171 -16.48 -9.84 -5.40
CA ALA A 171 -16.57 -10.96 -4.47
C ALA A 171 -15.51 -12.01 -4.82
N THR A 172 -14.62 -12.29 -3.86
CA THR A 172 -13.73 -13.46 -3.85
C THR A 172 -14.39 -14.59 -3.08
#